data_AF-A0A9D7YEL9-F1
#
_entry.id   AF-A0A9D7YEL9-F1
#
_cell.length_a   1.000
_cell.length_b   1.000
_cell.length_c   1.000
_cell.angle_alpha   90.00
_cell.angle_beta   90.00
_cell.angle_gamma   90.00
#
_symmetry.space_group_name_H-M   'P 1'
#
loop_
_entity.id
_entity.type
_entity.pdbx_description
1 polymer ?
#
loop_
_entity_poly.entity_id
_entity_poly.type
_entity_poly.pdbx_seq_one_letter_code
_entity_poly.pdbx_strand_id
1 'polypeptide(L)'
;MKKIIFLMLIIPAAFAQGISGAWRAEENDLKILLIASENYFTLTTYKTNEFLETWGGKYELSQTGEFLTDIEFHSSKPSLVNSVQTYNILHKKKSLELNDVKFEKVSEKDNALTGLWKITARANPEGEMNPMQAGPRKTLKIMGGGCFQWFAINTSTREFSGTGGGTYILKDKKYIEKIEFFSRDNARVGAELSFDADIADGKWQHSGKSSKGDPVREIWTKISF
;
A
#
# COMPACT_ATOMS: atom_id res chain seq x y z
N MET A 1 -22.20 53.77 -22.04
CA MET A 1 -21.66 53.02 -20.88
C MET A 1 -21.00 51.74 -21.41
N LYS A 2 -19.66 51.65 -21.41
CA LYS A 2 -18.94 50.47 -21.92
C LYS A 2 -19.13 49.32 -20.91
N LYS A 3 -19.76 48.23 -21.33
CA LYS A 3 -19.88 47.00 -20.54
C LYS A 3 -18.50 46.33 -20.48
N ILE A 4 -17.87 46.35 -19.32
CA ILE A 4 -16.65 45.59 -19.05
C ILE A 4 -17.10 44.16 -18.73
N ILE A 5 -16.78 43.22 -19.62
CA ILE A 5 -17.02 41.79 -19.40
C ILE A 5 -15.83 41.25 -18.62
N PHE A 6 -16.04 40.88 -17.36
CA PHE A 6 -15.02 40.24 -16.52
C PHE A 6 -14.99 38.75 -16.87
N LEU A 7 -14.05 38.35 -17.72
CA LEU A 7 -13.81 36.94 -18.03
C LEU A 7 -13.08 36.29 -16.85
N MET A 8 -13.82 35.60 -15.99
CA MET A 8 -13.25 34.85 -14.87
C MET A 8 -12.53 33.62 -15.43
N LEU A 9 -11.20 33.72 -15.56
CA LEU A 9 -10.35 32.60 -15.96
C LEU A 9 -10.39 31.55 -14.85
N ILE A 10 -11.20 30.51 -15.01
CA ILE A 10 -11.12 29.31 -14.18
C ILE A 10 -9.84 28.60 -14.62
N ILE A 11 -8.75 28.83 -13.91
CA ILE A 11 -7.54 28.02 -14.06
C ILE A 11 -7.93 26.63 -13.55
N PRO A 12 -7.98 25.58 -14.39
CA PRO A 12 -8.15 24.24 -13.87
C PRO A 12 -6.98 23.99 -12.94
N ALA A 13 -7.27 23.68 -11.67
CA ALA A 13 -6.27 23.11 -10.80
C ALA A 13 -5.80 21.82 -11.48
N ALA A 14 -4.64 21.88 -12.13
CA ALA A 14 -3.97 20.69 -12.60
C ALA A 14 -3.61 19.91 -11.34
N PHE A 15 -4.47 18.97 -10.94
CA PHE A 15 -4.09 17.95 -9.99
C PHE A 15 -2.85 17.31 -10.57
N ALA A 16 -1.72 17.52 -9.91
CA ALA A 16 -0.48 16.85 -10.27
C ALA A 16 -0.79 15.36 -10.42
N GLN A 17 -0.29 14.74 -11.49
CA GLN A 17 -0.43 13.29 -11.66
C GLN A 17 0.15 12.62 -10.43
N GLY A 18 -0.72 12.03 -9.60
CA GLY A 18 -0.31 11.29 -8.42
C GLY A 18 0.56 10.10 -8.79
N ILE A 19 1.28 9.57 -7.81
CA ILE A 19 2.19 8.43 -8.01
C ILE A 19 1.49 7.07 -7.79
N SER A 20 0.15 7.04 -7.80
CA SER A 20 -0.62 5.81 -7.59
C SER A 20 -0.15 4.67 -8.50
N GLY A 21 0.00 3.48 -7.93
CA GLY A 21 0.54 2.30 -8.58
C GLY A 21 1.68 1.68 -7.76
N ALA A 22 2.52 0.90 -8.44
CA ALA A 22 3.71 0.31 -7.85
C ALA A 22 4.95 0.65 -8.67
N TRP A 23 6.05 0.86 -7.96
CA TRP A 23 7.33 1.31 -8.50
C TRP A 23 8.44 0.48 -7.89
N ARG A 24 9.41 0.05 -8.69
CA ARG A 24 10.54 -0.76 -8.25
C ARG A 24 11.87 -0.13 -8.59
N ALA A 25 12.81 -0.23 -7.66
CA ALA A 25 14.22 0.04 -7.88
C ALA A 25 15.04 -1.19 -7.44
N GLU A 26 16.21 -1.38 -8.04
CA GLU A 26 17.17 -2.39 -7.63
C GLU A 26 18.58 -1.76 -7.51
N GLU A 27 19.26 -1.98 -6.39
CA GLU A 27 20.59 -1.46 -6.10
C GLU A 27 21.45 -2.51 -5.38
N ASN A 28 22.53 -2.97 -6.01
CA ASN A 28 23.54 -3.83 -5.36
C ASN A 28 23.00 -5.03 -4.57
N ASP A 29 21.94 -5.69 -5.04
CA ASP A 29 21.16 -6.80 -4.41
C ASP A 29 19.89 -6.41 -3.65
N LEU A 30 19.73 -5.12 -3.35
CA LEU A 30 18.54 -4.57 -2.71
C LEU A 30 17.44 -4.41 -3.74
N LYS A 31 16.24 -4.79 -3.34
CA LYS A 31 14.99 -4.52 -4.05
C LYS A 31 14.19 -3.54 -3.22
N ILE A 32 13.71 -2.48 -3.86
CA ILE A 32 12.91 -1.44 -3.22
C ILE A 32 11.56 -1.40 -3.94
N LEU A 33 10.49 -1.64 -3.20
CA LEU A 33 9.12 -1.58 -3.70
C LEU A 33 8.39 -0.41 -3.03
N LEU A 34 7.98 0.57 -3.84
CA LEU A 34 7.05 1.61 -3.43
C LEU A 34 5.67 1.26 -3.98
N ILE A 35 4.65 1.19 -3.12
CA ILE A 35 3.24 1.09 -3.52
C ILE A 35 2.54 2.35 -3.03
N ALA A 36 1.84 3.05 -3.93
CA ALA A 36 1.08 4.24 -3.59
C ALA A 36 -0.37 4.11 -4.08
N SER A 37 -1.29 4.67 -3.30
CA SER A 37 -2.72 4.72 -3.59
C SER A 37 -3.29 6.03 -3.05
N GLU A 38 -3.82 6.87 -3.94
CA GLU A 38 -4.38 8.18 -3.59
C GLU A 38 -3.38 9.02 -2.80
N ASN A 39 -3.49 9.09 -1.48
CA ASN A 39 -2.60 9.83 -0.58
C ASN A 39 -1.91 8.93 0.47
N TYR A 40 -1.83 7.61 0.24
CA TYR A 40 -1.13 6.68 1.13
C TYR A 40 -0.05 5.91 0.35
N PHE A 41 1.09 5.66 0.98
CA PHE A 41 2.14 4.87 0.38
C PHE A 41 2.79 3.91 1.38
N THR A 42 3.46 2.91 0.84
CA THR A 42 4.44 2.11 1.54
C THR A 42 5.72 2.06 0.72
N LEU A 43 6.86 2.02 1.39
CA LEU A 43 8.18 1.77 0.80
C LEU A 43 8.82 0.62 1.57
N THR A 44 9.18 -0.43 0.85
CA THR A 44 9.76 -1.65 1.44
C THR A 44 11.05 -2.01 0.75
N THR A 45 12.10 -2.20 1.54
CA THR A 45 13.41 -2.64 1.10
C THR A 45 13.65 -4.07 1.56
N TYR A 46 14.08 -4.94 0.64
CA TYR A 46 14.29 -6.35 0.89
C TYR A 46 15.33 -6.94 -0.08
N LYS A 47 15.87 -8.10 0.24
CA LYS A 47 16.63 -8.97 -0.68
C LYS A 47 15.81 -10.21 -1.00
N THR A 48 16.27 -11.04 -1.93
CA THR A 48 15.56 -12.23 -2.41
C THR A 48 15.01 -13.14 -1.31
N ASN A 49 15.66 -13.26 -0.14
CA ASN A 49 15.18 -14.08 0.99
C ASN A 49 15.26 -13.36 2.34
N GLU A 50 15.28 -12.03 2.33
CA GLU A 50 15.52 -11.24 3.54
C GLU A 50 14.70 -9.96 3.51
N PHE A 51 13.74 -9.83 4.41
CA PHE A 51 13.11 -8.55 4.69
C PHE A 51 14.08 -7.64 5.45
N LEU A 52 14.22 -6.38 5.02
CA LEU A 52 15.10 -5.41 5.69
C LEU A 52 14.31 -4.33 6.43
N GLU A 53 13.48 -3.58 5.70
CA GLU A 53 12.79 -2.43 6.26
C GLU A 53 11.49 -2.13 5.50
N THR A 54 10.47 -1.65 6.22
CA THR A 54 9.32 -1.00 5.60
C THR A 54 8.89 0.21 6.41
N TRP A 55 8.38 1.21 5.72
CA TRP A 55 7.74 2.37 6.31
C TRP A 55 6.69 2.91 5.35
N GLY A 56 5.82 3.74 5.86
CA GLY A 56 4.73 4.29 5.08
C GLY A 56 3.81 5.14 5.92
N GLY A 57 2.81 5.69 5.24
CA GLY A 57 1.89 6.62 5.84
C GLY A 57 1.19 7.44 4.78
N LYS A 58 0.66 8.58 5.21
CA LYS A 58 0.02 9.51 4.28
C LYS A 58 1.08 10.32 3.55
N TYR A 59 0.79 10.71 2.32
CA TYR A 59 1.64 11.59 1.56
C TYR A 59 0.85 12.66 0.81
N GLU A 60 1.52 13.76 0.55
CA GLU A 60 1.09 14.82 -0.36
C GLU A 60 2.24 15.18 -1.29
N LEU A 61 1.90 15.50 -2.54
CA LEU A 61 2.86 15.98 -3.53
C LEU A 61 2.71 17.49 -3.66
N SER A 62 3.76 18.23 -3.34
CA SER A 62 3.79 19.67 -3.57
C SER A 62 3.95 19.98 -5.06
N GLN A 63 3.50 21.16 -5.48
CA GLN A 63 3.68 21.64 -6.85
C GLN A 63 5.16 21.85 -7.22
N THR A 64 6.04 21.94 -6.22
CA THR A 64 7.47 22.19 -6.32
C THR A 64 8.32 20.91 -6.35
N GLY A 65 7.69 19.71 -6.33
CA GLY A 65 8.41 18.43 -6.41
C GLY A 65 8.85 17.88 -5.05
N GLU A 66 8.13 18.23 -3.98
CA GLU A 66 8.35 17.66 -2.65
C GLU A 66 7.31 16.58 -2.35
N PHE A 67 7.76 15.49 -1.75
CA PHE A 67 6.97 14.40 -1.22
C PHE A 67 6.90 14.56 0.30
N LEU A 68 5.82 15.18 0.76
CA LEU A 68 5.56 15.40 2.17
C LEU A 68 4.87 14.15 2.72
N THR A 69 5.41 13.55 3.78
CA THR A 69 4.93 12.28 4.32
C THR A 69 4.65 12.40 5.81
N ASP A 70 3.44 12.03 6.23
CA ASP A 70 3.11 11.80 7.64
C ASP A 70 3.31 10.32 7.92
N ILE A 71 4.41 10.00 8.61
CA ILE A 71 4.87 8.62 8.84
C ILE A 71 3.95 7.93 9.84
N GLU A 72 3.12 7.01 9.36
CA GLU A 72 2.17 6.27 10.18
C GLU A 72 2.80 5.01 10.79
N PHE A 73 3.80 4.44 10.12
CA PHE A 73 4.57 3.32 10.64
C PHE A 73 6.00 3.28 10.08
N HIS A 74 6.89 2.68 10.86
CA HIS A 74 8.26 2.41 10.46
C HIS A 74 8.77 1.17 11.20
N SER A 75 9.26 0.15 10.48
CA SER A 75 9.60 -1.15 11.08
C SER A 75 10.88 -1.14 11.92
N SER A 76 11.79 -0.20 11.66
CA SER A 76 13.13 -0.10 12.25
C SER A 76 13.36 1.21 13.02
N LYS A 77 12.62 2.29 12.72
CA LYS A 77 12.77 3.62 13.33
C LYS A 77 11.45 4.11 13.94
N PRO A 78 10.97 3.51 15.06
CA PRO A 78 9.72 3.94 15.71
C PRO A 78 9.70 5.42 16.13
N SER A 79 10.86 6.05 16.32
CA SER A 79 10.97 7.48 16.63
C SER A 79 10.42 8.39 15.53
N LEU A 80 10.36 7.93 14.28
CA LEU A 80 9.82 8.69 13.15
C LEU A 80 8.30 8.60 13.02
N VAL A 81 7.64 7.68 13.73
CA VAL A 81 6.17 7.54 13.65
C VAL A 81 5.49 8.76 14.27
N ASN A 82 4.44 9.25 13.60
CA ASN A 82 3.72 10.49 13.87
C ASN A 82 4.61 11.74 13.68
N SER A 83 5.51 11.70 12.70
CA SER A 83 6.30 12.86 12.27
C SER A 83 6.11 13.11 10.79
N VAL A 84 6.23 14.37 10.40
CA VAL A 84 6.20 14.80 9.00
C VAL A 84 7.64 14.83 8.48
N GLN A 85 7.89 14.14 7.36
CA GLN A 85 9.16 14.10 6.65
C GLN A 85 8.97 14.63 5.23
N THR A 86 9.97 15.33 4.71
CA THR A 86 9.97 15.85 3.35
C THR A 86 11.07 15.19 2.55
N TYR A 87 10.73 14.73 1.35
CA TYR A 87 11.66 14.11 0.41
C TYR A 87 11.55 14.76 -0.97
N ASN A 88 12.62 14.70 -1.75
CA ASN A 88 12.60 15.19 -3.13
C ASN A 88 12.01 14.12 -4.03
N ILE A 89 11.09 14.50 -4.92
CA ILE A 89 10.46 13.58 -5.86
C ILE A 89 10.38 14.15 -7.27
N LEU A 90 10.82 13.36 -8.25
CA LEU A 90 10.60 13.64 -9.67
C LEU A 90 9.75 12.53 -10.26
N HIS A 91 8.54 12.87 -10.69
CA HIS A 91 7.60 11.92 -11.27
C HIS A 91 7.42 12.18 -12.78
N LYS A 92 7.55 11.11 -13.57
CA LYS A 92 7.12 11.04 -14.97
C LYS A 92 6.30 9.76 -15.13
N LYS A 93 5.54 9.66 -16.23
CA LYS A 93 4.63 8.54 -16.51
C LYS A 93 5.15 7.14 -16.16
N LYS A 94 6.42 6.83 -16.47
CA LYS A 94 7.04 5.51 -16.27
C LYS A 94 8.25 5.50 -15.34
N SER A 95 8.65 6.65 -14.81
CA SER A 95 9.83 6.77 -13.95
C SER A 95 9.52 7.66 -12.75
N LEU A 96 9.98 7.24 -11.59
CA LEU A 96 9.90 7.98 -10.34
C LEU A 96 11.31 8.09 -9.77
N GLU A 97 11.72 9.25 -9.29
CA GLU A 97 12.97 9.42 -8.57
C GLU A 97 12.64 9.96 -7.19
N LEU A 98 13.02 9.27 -6.13
CA LEU A 98 12.79 9.64 -4.73
C LEU A 98 14.13 9.66 -4.01
N ASN A 99 14.60 10.84 -3.60
CA ASN A 99 15.95 11.06 -3.03
C ASN A 99 17.05 10.31 -3.79
N ASP A 100 17.19 10.60 -5.08
CA ASP A 100 18.20 10.03 -5.99
C ASP A 100 18.03 8.53 -6.32
N VAL A 101 17.11 7.81 -5.67
CA VAL A 101 16.75 6.44 -6.02
C VAL A 101 15.78 6.45 -7.20
N LYS A 102 16.17 5.80 -8.30
CA LYS A 102 15.38 5.73 -9.53
C LYS A 102 14.54 4.46 -9.56
N PHE A 103 13.24 4.65 -9.64
CA PHE A 103 12.25 3.59 -9.75
C PHE A 103 11.63 3.57 -11.15
N GLU A 104 11.32 2.35 -11.60
CA GLU A 104 10.52 2.08 -12.78
C GLU A 104 9.10 1.68 -12.39
N LYS A 105 8.12 2.11 -13.18
CA LYS A 105 6.74 1.71 -12.95
C LYS A 105 6.56 0.22 -13.24
N VAL A 106 6.01 -0.53 -12.29
CA VAL A 106 5.82 -1.98 -12.42
C VAL A 106 4.76 -2.30 -13.48
N SER A 107 3.63 -1.59 -13.44
CA SER A 107 2.49 -1.82 -14.32
C SER A 107 1.53 -0.63 -14.28
N GLU A 108 0.81 -0.44 -15.39
CA GLU A 108 -0.32 0.51 -15.50
C GLU A 108 -1.67 -0.18 -15.21
N LYS A 109 -1.66 -1.47 -14.83
CA LYS A 109 -2.87 -2.25 -14.61
C LYS A 109 -3.48 -1.94 -13.24
N ASP A 110 -4.71 -1.46 -13.30
CA ASP A 110 -5.61 -1.40 -12.15
C ASP A 110 -6.68 -2.49 -12.23
N ASN A 111 -7.20 -2.88 -11.06
CA ASN A 111 -8.32 -3.81 -10.95
C ASN A 111 -9.15 -3.47 -9.69
N ALA A 112 -10.18 -4.29 -9.42
CA ALA A 112 -11.10 -4.07 -8.31
C ALA A 112 -10.43 -4.02 -6.92
N LEU A 113 -9.23 -4.61 -6.76
CA LEU A 113 -8.46 -4.56 -5.53
C LEU A 113 -7.53 -3.35 -5.45
N THR A 114 -7.26 -2.58 -6.52
CA THR A 114 -6.41 -1.39 -6.43
C THR A 114 -6.95 -0.42 -5.37
N GLY A 115 -6.11 -0.04 -4.41
CA GLY A 115 -6.48 0.83 -3.30
C GLY A 115 -5.80 0.48 -1.98
N LEU A 116 -6.15 1.25 -0.95
CA LEU A 116 -5.85 0.93 0.44
C LEU A 116 -7.07 0.28 1.11
N TRP A 117 -6.84 -0.80 1.83
CA TRP A 117 -7.86 -1.58 2.51
C TRP A 117 -7.55 -1.74 3.98
N LYS A 118 -8.58 -1.78 4.82
CA LYS A 118 -8.48 -2.08 6.25
C LYS A 118 -9.30 -3.31 6.58
N ILE A 119 -8.76 -4.21 7.39
CA ILE A 119 -9.55 -5.33 7.91
C ILE A 119 -10.63 -4.80 8.86
N THR A 120 -11.88 -5.20 8.65
CA THR A 120 -13.04 -4.77 9.44
C THR A 120 -13.81 -5.93 10.06
N ALA A 121 -13.60 -7.16 9.61
CA ALA A 121 -14.05 -8.35 10.32
C ALA A 121 -13.16 -9.56 10.01
N ARG A 122 -13.10 -10.53 10.92
CA ARG A 122 -12.40 -11.81 10.75
C ARG A 122 -13.14 -12.95 11.43
N ALA A 123 -13.09 -14.14 10.87
CA ALA A 123 -13.66 -15.32 11.51
C ALA A 123 -12.85 -15.74 12.76
N ASN A 124 -13.53 -16.22 13.80
CA ASN A 124 -12.91 -16.98 14.90
C ASN A 124 -12.59 -18.43 14.44
N PRO A 125 -11.88 -19.24 15.25
CA PRO A 125 -11.62 -20.66 14.92
C PRO A 125 -12.89 -21.48 14.65
N GLU A 126 -14.02 -21.08 15.23
CA GLU A 126 -15.34 -21.70 15.04
C GLU A 126 -16.02 -21.28 13.72
N GLY A 127 -15.47 -20.29 13.01
CA GLY A 127 -15.95 -19.82 11.71
C GLY A 127 -16.91 -18.63 11.76
N GLU A 128 -17.21 -18.10 12.93
CA GLU A 128 -18.09 -16.95 13.14
C GLU A 128 -17.37 -15.63 12.88
N MET A 129 -17.98 -14.76 12.07
CA MET A 129 -17.41 -13.47 11.72
C MET A 129 -17.51 -12.48 12.88
N ASN A 130 -16.37 -12.01 13.35
CA ASN A 130 -16.26 -11.01 14.41
C ASN A 130 -15.81 -9.66 13.84
N PRO A 131 -16.51 -8.54 14.15
CA PRO A 131 -16.07 -7.22 13.73
C PRO A 131 -14.78 -6.83 14.47
N MET A 132 -13.89 -6.16 13.75
CA MET A 132 -12.66 -5.59 14.32
C MET A 132 -13.02 -4.33 15.10
N GLN A 133 -12.53 -4.21 16.33
CA GLN A 133 -12.71 -2.99 17.11
C GLN A 133 -11.95 -1.82 16.49
N ALA A 134 -12.59 -0.67 16.40
CA ALA A 134 -11.91 0.56 16.01
C ALA A 134 -10.87 0.94 17.07
N GLY A 135 -9.66 1.28 16.64
CA GLY A 135 -8.57 1.64 17.55
C GLY A 135 -7.26 1.90 16.82
N PRO A 136 -6.20 2.21 17.58
CA PRO A 136 -4.88 2.51 17.04
C PRO A 136 -4.21 1.27 16.44
N ARG A 137 -4.55 0.07 16.93
CA ARG A 137 -4.15 -1.19 16.32
C ARG A 137 -4.97 -1.44 15.07
N LYS A 138 -4.31 -1.58 13.92
CA LYS A 138 -4.96 -1.86 12.65
C LYS A 138 -4.08 -2.72 11.75
N THR A 139 -4.74 -3.48 10.90
CA THR A 139 -4.10 -4.18 9.78
C THR A 139 -4.64 -3.58 8.50
N LEU A 140 -3.71 -3.14 7.66
CA LEU A 140 -3.97 -2.53 6.38
C LEU A 140 -3.38 -3.40 5.27
N LYS A 141 -3.94 -3.27 4.06
CA LYS A 141 -3.42 -3.89 2.85
C LYS A 141 -3.50 -2.88 1.71
N ILE A 142 -2.36 -2.52 1.13
CA ILE A 142 -2.26 -1.62 -0.01
C ILE A 142 -2.02 -2.44 -1.28
N MET A 143 -2.70 -2.06 -2.37
CA MET A 143 -2.72 -2.76 -3.64
C MET A 143 -2.54 -1.76 -4.78
N GLY A 144 -1.61 -2.02 -5.71
CA GLY A 144 -1.42 -1.16 -6.89
C GLY A 144 -0.44 -1.75 -7.89
N GLY A 145 -0.66 -1.55 -9.18
CA GLY A 145 0.27 -1.98 -10.23
C GLY A 145 0.60 -3.48 -10.25
N GLY A 146 -0.33 -4.34 -9.79
CA GLY A 146 -0.07 -5.78 -9.63
C GLY A 146 0.80 -6.17 -8.44
N CYS A 147 1.10 -5.23 -7.54
CA CYS A 147 1.80 -5.46 -6.28
C CYS A 147 0.87 -5.24 -5.07
N PHE A 148 1.19 -5.93 -3.99
CA PHE A 148 0.48 -5.80 -2.73
C PHE A 148 1.43 -5.77 -1.53
N GLN A 149 0.95 -5.18 -0.44
CA GLN A 149 1.56 -5.30 0.86
C GLN A 149 0.49 -5.23 1.94
N TRP A 150 0.47 -6.21 2.86
CA TRP A 150 -0.27 -6.08 4.12
C TRP A 150 0.68 -5.72 5.25
N PHE A 151 0.20 -4.97 6.23
CA PHE A 151 0.98 -4.58 7.39
C PHE A 151 0.09 -4.39 8.62
N ALA A 152 0.58 -4.79 9.78
CA ALA A 152 -0.10 -4.68 11.07
C ALA A 152 0.67 -3.75 12.00
N ILE A 153 0.01 -2.70 12.49
CA ILE A 153 0.63 -1.58 13.20
C ILE A 153 -0.22 -1.15 14.39
N ASN A 154 0.39 -0.41 15.31
CA ASN A 154 -0.29 0.36 16.35
C ASN A 154 0.22 1.81 16.31
N THR A 155 -0.65 2.74 15.89
CA THR A 155 -0.26 4.15 15.69
C THR A 155 -0.06 4.92 17.00
N SER A 156 -0.63 4.43 18.11
CA SER A 156 -0.48 5.06 19.43
C SER A 156 0.83 4.63 20.11
N THR A 157 1.14 3.33 20.09
CA THR A 157 2.38 2.81 20.69
C THR A 157 3.58 2.83 19.73
N ARG A 158 3.35 3.17 18.46
CA ARG A 158 4.33 3.14 17.35
C ARG A 158 4.87 1.73 17.06
N GLU A 159 4.15 0.71 17.51
CA GLU A 159 4.54 -0.68 17.33
C GLU A 159 4.27 -1.13 15.89
N PHE A 160 5.27 -1.80 15.30
CA PHE A 160 5.14 -2.52 14.05
C PHE A 160 5.07 -4.03 14.32
N SER A 161 3.92 -4.64 14.06
CA SER A 161 3.70 -6.07 14.34
C SER A 161 4.10 -6.98 13.18
N GLY A 162 4.19 -6.50 11.93
CA GLY A 162 4.72 -7.27 10.81
C GLY A 162 4.10 -6.89 9.46
N THR A 163 4.73 -7.36 8.38
CA THR A 163 4.28 -7.14 7.00
C THR A 163 4.62 -8.32 6.10
N GLY A 164 3.84 -8.52 5.06
CA GLY A 164 4.21 -9.36 3.92
C GLY A 164 3.69 -8.72 2.64
N GLY A 165 4.36 -9.01 1.53
CA GLY A 165 4.00 -8.43 0.24
C GLY A 165 4.74 -9.06 -0.92
N GLY A 166 4.39 -8.58 -2.11
CA GLY A 166 4.93 -9.07 -3.36
C GLY A 166 4.01 -8.74 -4.52
N THR A 167 3.79 -9.70 -5.41
CA THR A 167 2.91 -9.54 -6.58
C THR A 167 1.60 -10.28 -6.41
N TYR A 168 0.58 -9.84 -7.14
CA TYR A 168 -0.70 -10.53 -7.17
C TYR A 168 -1.35 -10.53 -8.54
N ILE A 169 -2.25 -11.48 -8.74
CA ILE A 169 -3.17 -11.54 -9.86
C ILE A 169 -4.60 -11.61 -9.32
N LEU A 170 -5.51 -10.86 -9.93
CA LEU A 170 -6.95 -11.00 -9.72
C LEU A 170 -7.59 -11.44 -11.04
N LYS A 171 -8.18 -12.64 -11.07
CA LYS A 171 -8.86 -13.17 -12.25
C LYS A 171 -9.99 -14.09 -11.80
N ASP A 172 -11.18 -13.97 -12.40
CA ASP A 172 -12.33 -14.85 -12.15
C ASP A 172 -12.64 -15.03 -10.64
N LYS A 173 -12.64 -13.91 -9.89
CA LYS A 173 -12.79 -13.86 -8.42
C LYS A 173 -11.72 -14.63 -7.62
N LYS A 174 -10.63 -15.06 -8.26
CA LYS A 174 -9.45 -15.61 -7.60
C LYS A 174 -8.38 -14.54 -7.45
N TYR A 175 -7.94 -14.37 -6.22
CA TYR A 175 -6.83 -13.51 -5.83
C TYR A 175 -5.64 -14.39 -5.46
N ILE A 176 -4.57 -14.32 -6.25
CA ILE A 176 -3.38 -15.14 -6.07
C ILE A 176 -2.22 -14.22 -5.68
N GLU A 177 -1.68 -14.41 -4.48
CA GLU A 177 -0.51 -13.72 -3.96
C GLU A 177 0.75 -14.53 -4.26
N LYS A 178 1.81 -13.87 -4.70
CA LYS A 178 3.17 -14.41 -4.71
C LYS A 178 4.03 -13.61 -3.75
N ILE A 179 4.51 -14.27 -2.69
CA ILE A 179 5.24 -13.62 -1.60
C ILE A 179 6.67 -13.32 -2.04
N GLU A 180 7.08 -12.05 -1.97
CA GLU A 180 8.45 -11.59 -2.27
C GLU A 180 9.20 -11.17 -1.00
N PHE A 181 8.49 -10.76 0.04
CA PHE A 181 9.06 -10.46 1.36
C PHE A 181 8.06 -10.76 2.48
N PHE A 182 8.57 -11.16 3.64
CA PHE A 182 7.78 -11.37 4.85
C PHE A 182 8.63 -11.12 6.10
N SER A 183 8.30 -10.09 6.88
CA SER A 183 9.10 -9.67 8.04
C SER A 183 9.12 -10.63 9.23
N ARG A 184 8.28 -11.67 9.24
CA ARG A 184 8.16 -12.62 10.37
C ARG A 184 8.61 -14.05 10.02
N ASP A 185 8.70 -14.38 8.75
CA ASP A 185 9.05 -15.74 8.30
C ASP A 185 9.56 -15.71 6.85
N ASN A 186 10.88 -15.55 6.70
CA ASN A 186 11.55 -15.53 5.38
C ASN A 186 11.40 -16.86 4.62
N ALA A 187 11.11 -17.98 5.31
CA ALA A 187 10.93 -19.28 4.65
C ALA A 187 9.67 -19.35 3.79
N ARG A 188 8.82 -18.32 3.83
CA ARG A 188 7.61 -18.19 2.99
C ARG A 188 7.83 -17.41 1.71
N VAL A 189 9.00 -16.81 1.50
CA VAL A 189 9.30 -16.13 0.25
C VAL A 189 9.26 -17.13 -0.91
N GLY A 190 8.63 -16.74 -2.02
CA GLY A 190 8.37 -17.59 -3.18
C GLY A 190 7.10 -18.44 -3.08
N ALA A 191 6.44 -18.49 -1.92
CA ALA A 191 5.15 -19.17 -1.82
C ALA A 191 4.07 -18.45 -2.64
N GLU A 192 3.17 -19.25 -3.22
CA GLU A 192 1.97 -18.76 -3.89
C GLU A 192 0.73 -19.16 -3.07
N LEU A 193 -0.12 -18.18 -2.77
CA LEU A 193 -1.33 -18.36 -1.97
C LEU A 193 -2.54 -17.96 -2.82
N SER A 194 -3.52 -18.85 -2.91
CA SER A 194 -4.76 -18.60 -3.66
C SER A 194 -5.92 -18.38 -2.70
N PHE A 195 -6.67 -17.32 -2.97
CA PHE A 195 -7.85 -16.93 -2.22
C PHE A 195 -9.03 -16.65 -3.14
N ASP A 196 -10.22 -16.81 -2.61
CA ASP A 196 -11.43 -16.21 -3.15
C ASP A 196 -11.48 -14.72 -2.78
N ALA A 197 -11.90 -13.91 -3.74
CA ALA A 197 -12.04 -12.48 -3.62
C ALA A 197 -13.37 -12.04 -4.23
N ASP A 198 -14.34 -11.73 -3.37
CA ASP A 198 -15.60 -11.12 -3.77
C ASP A 198 -15.60 -9.65 -3.36
N ILE A 199 -15.63 -8.75 -4.35
CA ILE A 199 -15.53 -7.31 -4.13
C ILE A 199 -16.85 -6.67 -4.57
N ALA A 200 -17.52 -6.01 -3.62
CA ALA A 200 -18.75 -5.26 -3.86
C ALA A 200 -18.85 -4.10 -2.86
N ASP A 201 -19.32 -2.94 -3.31
CA ASP A 201 -19.64 -1.77 -2.47
C ASP A 201 -18.51 -1.36 -1.49
N GLY A 202 -17.27 -1.33 -1.97
CA GLY A 202 -16.11 -0.97 -1.15
C GLY A 202 -15.74 -2.01 -0.08
N LYS A 203 -16.32 -3.20 -0.13
CA LYS A 203 -15.99 -4.34 0.72
C LYS A 203 -15.40 -5.46 -0.12
N TRP A 204 -14.41 -6.12 0.46
CA TRP A 204 -13.76 -7.30 -0.11
C TRP A 204 -13.88 -8.44 0.89
N GLN A 205 -14.63 -9.47 0.51
CA GLN A 205 -14.67 -10.76 1.21
C GLN A 205 -13.47 -11.58 0.72
N HIS A 206 -12.54 -11.81 1.63
CA HIS A 206 -11.29 -12.52 1.39
C HIS A 206 -11.34 -13.87 2.12
N SER A 207 -11.25 -14.97 1.38
CA SER A 207 -11.25 -16.29 2.00
C SER A 207 -10.33 -17.30 1.31
N GLY A 208 -9.83 -18.28 2.05
CA GLY A 208 -8.96 -19.32 1.51
C GLY A 208 -8.17 -20.00 2.61
N LYS A 209 -6.91 -20.33 2.33
CA LYS A 209 -5.99 -20.90 3.32
C LYS A 209 -4.73 -20.04 3.44
N SER A 210 -4.23 -19.89 4.66
CA SER A 210 -2.95 -19.25 4.91
C SER A 210 -1.79 -20.12 4.43
N SER A 211 -0.57 -19.59 4.45
CA SER A 211 0.65 -20.37 4.17
C SER A 211 0.90 -21.53 5.13
N LYS A 212 0.23 -21.54 6.29
CA LYS A 212 0.26 -22.65 7.27
C LYS A 212 -0.87 -23.67 7.05
N GLY A 213 -1.78 -23.40 6.12
CA GLY A 213 -2.95 -24.24 5.83
C GLY A 213 -4.20 -23.88 6.62
N ASP A 214 -4.10 -22.95 7.58
CA ASP A 214 -5.23 -22.51 8.39
C ASP A 214 -6.27 -21.76 7.55
N PRO A 215 -7.58 -21.92 7.81
CA PRO A 215 -8.63 -21.19 7.09
C PRO A 215 -8.50 -19.68 7.34
N VAL A 216 -8.66 -18.92 6.26
CA VAL A 216 -8.73 -17.45 6.28
C VAL A 216 -10.13 -17.07 5.84
N ARG A 217 -10.82 -16.25 6.63
CA ARG A 217 -12.05 -15.55 6.26
C ARG A 217 -12.06 -14.17 6.89
N GLU A 218 -11.98 -13.16 6.04
CA GLU A 218 -11.77 -11.77 6.41
C GLU A 218 -12.66 -10.87 5.56
N ILE A 219 -13.09 -9.75 6.14
CA ILE A 219 -13.72 -8.66 5.40
C ILE A 219 -12.79 -7.46 5.48
N TRP A 220 -12.48 -6.93 4.31
CA TRP A 220 -11.66 -5.75 4.12
C TRP A 220 -12.54 -4.61 3.59
N THR A 221 -12.43 -3.43 4.16
CA THR A 221 -13.13 -2.23 3.70
C THR A 221 -12.14 -1.27 3.06
N LYS A 222 -12.48 -0.77 1.88
CA LYS A 222 -11.66 0.20 1.15
C LYS A 222 -11.62 1.51 1.94
N ILE A 223 -10.43 2.07 2.09
CA ILE A 223 -10.24 3.40 2.65
C ILE A 223 -10.29 4.39 1.49
N SER A 224 -11.15 5.39 1.63
CA SER A 224 -11.15 6.61 0.83
C SER A 224 -10.71 7.77 1.72
N PHE A 225 -9.98 8.72 1.14
CA PHE A 225 -9.44 9.87 1.86
C PHE A 225 -10.14 11.18 1.52
#